data_AF-A0A7V3NPQ5-F1
#
_entry.id   AF-A0A7V3NPQ5-F1
#
_cell.length_a   1.000
_cell.length_b   1.000
_cell.length_c   1.000
_cell.angle_alpha   90.00
_cell.angle_beta   90.00
_cell.angle_gamma   90.00
#
_symmetry.space_group_name_H-M   'P 1'
#
loop_
_entity.id
_entity.type
_entity.pdbx_description
1 polymer ?
#
loop_
_entity_poly.entity_id
_entity_poly.type
_entity_poly.pdbx_seq_one_letter_code
_entity_poly.pdbx_strand_id
1 'polypeptide(L)'
;MRYVRWIIVLLFALFLLMELAYNFQSTSQTFQFKIWVPGKTLATLEIEIWVGLLLTFALGFGLAILFELYYWGKYSLSFRKQNRIIDELKKRLDFFSKKETEQTNPEPTAEQKKD
;
A
#
# COMPACT_ATOMS: atom_id res chain seq x y z
N MET A 1 -2.71 13.04 -0.08
CA MET A 1 -3.06 11.80 0.69
C MET A 1 -1.87 10.96 1.14
N ARG A 2 -0.73 10.92 0.43
CA ARG A 2 0.43 10.07 0.80
C ARG A 2 0.94 10.33 2.23
N TYR A 3 1.14 11.61 2.60
CA TYR A 3 1.68 11.99 3.92
C TYR A 3 0.70 11.79 5.08
N VAL A 4 -0.60 11.99 4.83
CA VAL A 4 -1.66 11.82 5.85
C VAL A 4 -1.69 10.38 6.36
N ARG A 5 -1.50 9.41 5.47
CA ARG A 5 -1.46 7.99 5.83
C ARG A 5 -0.28 7.68 6.77
N TRP A 6 0.89 8.22 6.47
CA TRP A 6 2.08 8.07 7.31
C TRP A 6 1.95 8.79 8.66
N ILE A 7 1.32 9.96 8.69
CA ILE A 7 1.04 10.69 9.94
C ILE A 7 0.12 9.88 10.84
N ILE A 8 -0.93 9.25 10.27
CA ILE A 8 -1.85 8.39 11.04
C ILE A 8 -1.10 7.16 11.59
N VAL A 9 -0.28 6.50 10.77
CA VAL A 9 0.53 5.35 11.22
C VAL A 9 1.49 5.76 12.34
N LEU A 10 2.11 6.93 12.23
CA LEU A 10 3.06 7.44 13.21
C LEU A 10 2.37 7.81 14.53
N LEU A 11 1.20 8.47 14.47
CA LEU A 11 0.38 8.75 15.65
C LEU A 11 -0.09 7.47 16.34
N PHE A 12 -0.48 6.45 15.58
CA PHE A 12 -0.91 5.18 16.13
C PHE A 12 0.24 4.41 16.79
N ALA A 13 1.43 4.42 16.17
CA ALA A 13 2.63 3.84 16.77
C ALA A 13 3.02 4.57 18.06
N LEU A 14 2.91 5.90 18.09
CA LEU A 14 3.23 6.72 19.27
C LEU A 14 2.23 6.50 20.41
N PHE A 15 0.95 6.34 20.08
CA PHE A 15 -0.09 5.96 21.03
C PHE A 15 0.19 4.58 21.66
N LEU A 16 0.53 3.56 20.85
CA LEU A 16 0.88 2.23 21.35
C LEU A 16 2.11 2.25 22.25
N LEU A 17 3.15 3.03 21.90
CA LEU A 17 4.34 3.17 22.75
C LEU A 17 4.00 3.82 24.10
N MET A 18 3.13 4.84 24.11
CA MET A 18 2.68 5.45 25.36
C MET A 18 1.85 4.48 26.21
N GLU A 19 0.94 3.71 25.60
CA GLU A 19 0.16 2.69 26.31
C GLU A 19 1.04 1.61 26.93
N LEU A 20 2.06 1.15 26.20
CA LEU A 20 3.06 0.20 26.68
C LEU A 20 3.90 0.77 27.83
N ALA A 21 4.35 2.02 27.71
CA ALA A 21 5.12 2.69 28.77
C ALA A 21 4.27 2.92 30.02
N TYR A 22 3.01 3.32 29.85
CA TYR A 22 2.07 3.56 30.96
C TYR A 22 1.69 2.27 31.68
N ASN A 23 1.55 1.16 30.96
CA ASN A 23 1.20 -0.15 31.52
C ASN A 23 2.42 -1.05 31.78
N PHE A 24 3.65 -0.50 31.73
CA PHE A 24 4.88 -1.29 31.83
C PHE A 24 4.94 -2.13 33.12
N GLN A 25 4.43 -1.56 34.22
CA GLN A 25 4.36 -2.22 35.53
C GLN A 25 3.37 -3.40 35.57
N SER A 26 2.31 -3.36 34.76
CA SER A 26 1.36 -4.46 34.55
C SER A 26 1.91 -5.52 33.60
N THR A 27 2.83 -5.12 32.70
CA THR A 27 3.41 -5.96 31.65
C THR A 27 4.57 -6.84 32.15
N SER A 28 5.08 -6.55 33.35
CA SER A 28 6.13 -7.34 34.02
C SER A 28 5.59 -8.60 34.71
N GLN A 29 4.27 -8.86 34.63
CA GLN A 29 3.69 -10.11 35.12
C GLN A 29 4.13 -11.28 34.22
N THR A 30 4.48 -12.40 34.86
CA THR A 30 4.80 -13.66 34.20
C THR A 30 3.57 -14.56 34.14
N PHE A 31 3.32 -15.16 32.97
CA PHE A 31 2.34 -16.23 32.84
C PHE A 31 3.05 -17.57 32.95
N GLN A 32 2.51 -18.45 33.80
CA GLN A 32 2.97 -19.83 33.92
C GLN A 32 2.07 -20.74 33.08
N PHE A 33 2.57 -21.21 31.94
CA PHE A 33 1.95 -22.30 31.20
C PHE A 33 2.33 -23.62 31.85
N LYS A 34 1.36 -24.29 32.50
CA LYS A 34 1.58 -25.59 33.13
C LYS A 34 0.99 -26.68 32.26
N ILE A 35 1.84 -27.59 31.79
CA ILE A 35 1.40 -28.81 31.11
C ILE A 35 1.24 -29.87 32.20
N TRP A 36 0.00 -30.25 32.48
CA TRP A 36 -0.33 -31.27 33.47
C TRP A 36 -0.94 -32.51 32.83
N VAL A 37 -0.63 -33.65 33.45
CA VAL A 37 -1.29 -34.94 33.27
C VAL A 37 -1.96 -35.26 34.61
N PRO A 38 -3.08 -36.02 34.66
CA PRO A 38 -3.73 -36.36 35.92
C PRO A 38 -2.71 -36.89 36.94
N GLY A 39 -2.54 -36.16 38.04
CA GLY A 39 -1.63 -36.51 39.13
C GLY A 39 -0.19 -35.98 39.06
N LYS A 40 0.30 -35.41 37.94
CA LYS A 40 1.64 -34.80 37.87
C LYS A 40 1.74 -33.62 36.87
N THR A 41 2.46 -32.57 37.27
CA THR A 41 2.94 -31.51 36.36
C THR A 41 4.17 -31.98 35.61
N LEU A 42 4.12 -32.00 34.27
CA LEU A 42 5.23 -32.44 33.41
C LEU A 42 6.23 -31.32 33.16
N ALA A 43 5.72 -30.11 32.89
CA ALA A 43 6.53 -28.95 32.60
C ALA A 43 5.80 -27.66 32.96
N THR A 44 6.56 -26.67 33.40
CA THR A 44 6.10 -25.31 33.62
C THR A 44 6.95 -24.37 32.76
N LEU A 45 6.30 -23.67 31.85
CA LEU A 45 6.93 -22.68 31.01
C LEU A 45 6.51 -21.30 31.51
N GLU A 46 7.48 -20.49 31.93
CA GLU A 46 7.23 -19.12 32.35
C GLU A 46 7.56 -18.18 31.19
N ILE A 47 6.58 -17.39 30.76
CA ILE A 47 6.78 -16.37 29.73
C ILE A 47 6.32 -15.03 30.30
N GLU A 48 7.16 -14.02 30.12
CA GLU A 48 6.80 -12.63 30.44
C GLU A 48 5.83 -12.08 29.39
N ILE A 49 4.80 -11.35 29.84
CA ILE A 49 3.73 -10.83 28.97
C ILE A 49 4.28 -10.00 27.81
N TRP A 50 5.30 -9.19 28.06
CA TRP A 50 5.89 -8.34 27.03
C TRP A 50 6.45 -9.16 25.86
N VAL A 51 6.92 -10.39 26.08
CA VAL A 51 7.41 -11.27 25.02
C VAL A 51 6.26 -11.69 24.11
N GLY A 52 5.10 -12.04 24.68
CA GLY A 52 3.90 -12.35 23.91
C GLY A 52 3.36 -11.14 23.13
N LEU A 53 3.42 -9.96 23.74
CA LEU A 53 3.02 -8.69 23.13
C LEU A 53 3.95 -8.29 21.98
N LEU A 54 5.26 -8.49 22.14
CA LEU A 54 6.26 -8.28 21.10
C LEU A 54 6.04 -9.24 19.92
N LEU A 55 5.74 -10.50 20.20
CA LEU A 55 5.51 -11.52 19.18
C LEU A 55 4.25 -11.22 18.36
N THR A 56 3.16 -10.85 19.03
CA THR A 56 1.91 -10.45 18.37
C THR A 56 2.06 -9.16 17.58
N PHE A 57 2.82 -8.19 18.09
CA PHE A 57 3.18 -6.99 17.33
C PHE A 57 3.99 -7.32 16.07
N ALA A 58 5.03 -8.14 16.19
CA ALA A 58 5.86 -8.54 15.05
C ALA A 58 5.04 -9.27 13.97
N LEU A 59 4.15 -10.17 14.38
CA LEU A 59 3.23 -10.86 13.48
C LEU A 59 2.26 -9.90 12.80
N GLY A 60 1.62 -9.01 13.56
CA GLY A 60 0.68 -8.02 13.03
C GLY A 60 1.36 -7.04 12.05
N PHE A 61 2.56 -6.58 12.38
CA PHE A 61 3.35 -5.71 11.53
C PHE A 61 3.82 -6.41 10.25
N GLY A 62 4.28 -7.66 10.35
CA GLY A 62 4.64 -8.48 9.20
C GLY A 62 3.45 -8.68 8.24
N LEU A 63 2.26 -8.97 8.79
CA LEU A 63 1.01 -9.05 8.02
C LEU A 63 0.66 -7.73 7.34
N ALA A 64 0.79 -6.60 8.04
CA ALA A 64 0.53 -5.28 7.47
C ALA A 64 1.45 -4.97 6.28
N ILE A 65 2.76 -5.26 6.40
CA ILE A 65 3.73 -5.11 5.31
C ILE A 65 3.36 -6.01 4.12
N LEU A 66 3.00 -7.27 4.37
CA LEU A 66 2.60 -8.20 3.32
C LEU A 66 1.37 -7.70 2.55
N PHE A 67 0.37 -7.16 3.26
CA PHE A 67 -0.78 -6.53 2.62
C PHE A 67 -0.36 -5.32 1.79
N GLU A 68 0.50 -4.45 2.31
CA GLU A 68 0.94 -3.27 1.59
C GLU A 68 1.70 -3.64 0.30
N LEU A 69 2.59 -4.63 0.36
CA LEU A 69 3.27 -5.19 -0.82
C LEU A 69 2.29 -5.80 -1.82
N TYR A 70 1.32 -6.59 -1.35
CA TYR A 70 0.31 -7.22 -2.19
C TYR A 70 -0.53 -6.17 -2.95
N TYR A 71 -1.04 -5.17 -2.24
CA TYR A 71 -1.83 -4.11 -2.86
C TYR A 71 -0.99 -3.20 -3.75
N TRP A 72 0.26 -2.90 -3.37
CA TRP A 72 1.18 -2.15 -4.23
C TRP A 72 1.42 -2.88 -5.54
N GLY A 73 1.65 -4.19 -5.51
CA GLY A 73 1.84 -5.01 -6.72
C GLY A 73 0.64 -4.93 -7.66
N LYS A 74 -0.59 -5.08 -7.14
CA LYS A 74 -1.81 -4.90 -7.94
C LYS A 74 -1.96 -3.48 -8.47
N TYR A 75 -1.66 -2.47 -7.65
CA TYR A 75 -1.77 -1.07 -8.06
C TYR A 75 -0.80 -0.74 -9.20
N SER A 76 0.45 -1.21 -9.10
CA SER A 76 1.49 -1.07 -10.13
C SER A 76 1.06 -1.66 -11.48
N LEU A 77 0.50 -2.87 -11.46
CA LEU A 77 0.00 -3.53 -12.67
C LEU A 77 -1.17 -2.77 -13.31
N SER A 78 -2.08 -2.26 -12.49
CA SER A 78 -3.22 -1.45 -12.97
C SER A 78 -2.75 -0.14 -13.58
N PHE A 79 -1.79 0.55 -12.95
CA PHE A 79 -1.26 1.82 -13.43
C PHE A 79 -0.54 1.68 -14.78
N ARG A 80 0.22 0.60 -14.98
CA ARG A 80 0.87 0.31 -16.28
C ARG A 80 -0.15 0.06 -17.39
N LYS A 81 -1.25 -0.62 -17.09
CA LYS A 81 -2.34 -0.85 -18.06
C LYS A 81 -3.06 0.46 -18.41
N GLN A 82 -3.35 1.29 -17.41
CA GLN A 82 -3.99 2.59 -17.61
C GLN A 82 -3.11 3.53 -18.44
N ASN A 83 -1.81 3.62 -18.16
CA ASN A 83 -0.90 4.46 -18.96
C ASN A 83 -0.81 4.01 -20.41
N ARG A 84 -0.81 2.69 -20.70
CA ARG A 84 -0.83 2.21 -22.08
C ARG A 84 -2.08 2.65 -22.83
N ILE A 85 -3.24 2.59 -22.18
CA ILE A 85 -4.51 3.03 -22.77
C ILE A 85 -4.49 4.54 -23.03
N ILE A 86 -3.99 5.32 -22.08
CA ILE A 86 -3.86 6.79 -22.22
C ILE A 86 -2.92 7.15 -23.37
N ASP A 87 -1.77 6.49 -23.50
CA ASP A 87 -0.83 6.72 -24.59
C ASP A 87 -1.42 6.34 -25.95
N GLU A 88 -2.18 5.25 -26.01
CA GLU A 88 -2.86 4.83 -27.24
C GLU A 88 -3.97 5.81 -27.65
N LEU A 89 -4.75 6.29 -26.68
CA LEU A 89 -5.77 7.32 -26.89
C LEU A 89 -5.14 8.64 -27.36
N LYS A 90 -4.01 9.06 -26.78
CA LYS A 90 -3.26 10.25 -27.22
C LYS A 90 -2.79 10.12 -28.67
N LYS A 91 -2.18 8.98 -29.03
CA LYS A 91 -1.73 8.73 -30.41
C LYS A 91 -2.88 8.78 -31.41
N ARG A 92 -4.04 8.22 -31.05
CA ARG A 92 -5.24 8.28 -31.90
C ARG A 92 -5.71 9.73 -32.05
N LEU A 93 -5.79 10.48 -30.95
CA LEU A 93 -6.21 11.88 -30.97
C LEU A 93 -5.28 12.76 -31.83
N ASP A 94 -3.97 12.60 -31.69
CA ASP A 94 -2.97 13.31 -32.52
C ASP A 94 -3.11 12.94 -34.01
N PHE A 95 -3.38 11.68 -34.33
CA PHE A 95 -3.63 11.25 -35.71
C PHE A 95 -4.90 11.88 -36.30
N PHE A 96 -5.99 11.94 -35.52
CA PHE A 96 -7.24 12.58 -35.96
C PHE A 96 -7.08 14.10 -36.10
N SER A 97 -6.43 14.76 -35.15
CA SER A 97 -6.13 16.20 -35.20
C SER A 97 -5.27 16.56 -36.42
N LYS A 98 -4.28 15.72 -36.74
CA LYS A 98 -3.43 15.92 -37.93
C LYS A 98 -4.19 15.74 -39.24
N LYS A 99 -5.08 14.75 -39.31
CA LYS A 99 -5.98 14.54 -40.48
C LYS A 99 -6.96 15.68 -40.70
N GLU A 100 -7.49 16.26 -39.63
CA GLU A 100 -8.43 17.38 -39.71
C GLU A 100 -7.75 18.66 -40.24
N THR A 101 -6.47 18.84 -39.93
CA THR A 101 -5.64 19.95 -40.43
C THR A 101 -5.28 19.78 -41.92
N GLU A 102 -5.22 18.54 -42.41
CA GLU A 102 -4.92 18.22 -43.83
C GLU A 102 -6.15 18.38 -44.74
N GLN A 103 -7.37 18.28 -44.19
CA GLN A 103 -8.63 18.49 -44.93
C GLN A 103 -9.12 19.96 -44.95
N THR A 104 -8.60 20.84 -44.09
CA THR A 104 -9.02 22.25 -44.02
C THR A 104 -8.15 23.22 -44.82
N ASN A 105 -7.14 22.73 -45.55
CA ASN A 105 -6.38 23.55 -46.49
C ASN A 105 -6.84 23.26 -47.93
N PRO A 106 -7.89 23.94 -48.45
CA PRO A 106 -8.15 23.89 -49.87
C PRO A 106 -6.96 24.53 -50.58
N GLU A 107 -6.28 23.73 -51.39
CA GLU A 107 -5.42 24.21 -52.48
C GLU A 107 -6.10 25.42 -53.14
N PRO A 108 -5.44 26.59 -53.22
CA PRO A 108 -5.98 27.67 -54.03
C PRO A 108 -5.91 27.20 -55.48
N THR A 109 -7.10 26.94 -56.02
CA THR A 109 -7.43 26.75 -57.41
C THR A 109 -6.50 27.55 -58.31
N ALA A 110 -5.58 26.87 -58.97
CA ALA A 110 -4.82 27.42 -60.08
C ALA A 110 -5.75 27.54 -61.28
N GLU A 111 -6.52 28.63 -61.35
CA GLU A 111 -7.15 29.04 -62.59
C GLU A 111 -7.05 30.55 -62.79
N GLN A 112 -6.68 30.89 -64.03
CA GLN A 112 -6.78 32.18 -64.70
C GLN A 112 -5.68 33.23 -64.47
N LYS A 113 -4.76 33.26 -65.44
CA LYS A 113 -4.48 34.53 -66.12
C LYS A 113 -4.28 34.32 -67.62
N LYS A 114 -5.31 34.69 -68.39
CA LYS A 114 -5.19 35.15 -69.78
C LYS A 114 -4.21 36.32 -69.80
N ASP A 115 -3.30 36.33 -70.77
CA ASP A 115 -3.17 37.38 -71.80
C ASP A 115 -2.34 36.82 -72.96
#